data_AF-A0A532DR20-F1
#
_entry.id   AF-A0A532DR20-F1
#
_cell.length_a   1.000
_cell.length_b   1.000
_cell.length_c   1.000
_cell.angle_alpha   90.00
_cell.angle_beta   90.00
_cell.angle_gamma   90.00
#
_symmetry.space_group_name_H-M   'P 1'
#
loop_
_entity.id
_entity.type
_entity.pdbx_description
1 polymer ?
#
loop_
_entity_poly.entity_id
_entity_poly.type
_entity_poly.pdbx_seq_one_letter_code
_entity_poly.pdbx_strand_id
1 'polypeptide(L)'
;MYRRNIKHILIPLAAGLALVIGYNLFLKPILPPPTVQRTKTVEPVAPPPAPPRSGSPESEDKSVRVLDYSVVPPTPHEGLLETIRDEIEKHNLSLAETKLKELPSTVLLNAKSKPFIAILWNNLGLQQERLNGTRASVKAFKRAADLDDSNSVILMNLAHAYWEQRDRALNAEFLMKLMKVAPEEPFPHLAMADLLQEQDELQEAAKHLDQAADRARHDPGLRSYLAAVTAKVRRTRSVESRMTAKSSTHFVVKFDGEENQDTWISALEILEEAYREVGQKFSHFPTKPIMVVLHAKDSFQGATGSPAWADGLYDPTLGRIQIPTQGATTDRKWLASVLRHEYVHALLHDRFGASSGALPTWLNEGLAMQLAGDAWPELDQAMSGDFTVTPLTYLEGSWGALPASAAIVAYAEANSATRYLIERWGMARVDELLNALQAKSSLADAIQNKLSVSYEQFNRQWLESFEAS
;
A
#
# COMPACT_ATOMS: atom_id res chain seq x y z
N MET A 1 -18.28 44.16 37.54
CA MET A 1 -17.80 42.84 38.03
C MET A 1 -18.89 42.20 38.88
N TYR A 2 -19.69 41.29 38.31
CA TYR A 2 -20.73 40.55 39.03
C TYR A 2 -20.29 39.10 39.16
N ARG A 3 -19.80 38.68 40.34
CA ARG A 3 -19.51 37.26 40.61
C ARG A 3 -20.85 36.57 40.89
N ARG A 4 -21.37 35.80 39.92
CA ARG A 4 -22.51 34.91 40.16
C ARG A 4 -22.07 33.84 41.17
N ASN A 5 -22.76 33.83 42.31
CA ASN A 5 -22.61 32.80 43.32
C ASN A 5 -23.08 31.48 42.70
N ILE A 6 -22.19 30.55 42.37
CA ILE A 6 -22.52 29.24 41.77
C ILE A 6 -22.50 28.10 42.81
N LYS A 7 -22.47 28.44 44.11
CA LYS A 7 -22.41 27.46 45.20
C LYS A 7 -23.58 26.48 45.17
N HIS A 8 -24.75 26.90 44.70
CA HIS A 8 -25.94 26.06 44.55
C HIS A 8 -25.84 25.02 43.42
N ILE A 9 -24.86 25.15 42.52
CA ILE A 9 -24.56 24.14 41.48
C ILE A 9 -23.41 23.23 41.95
N LEU A 10 -22.39 23.80 42.61
CA LEU A 10 -21.21 23.05 43.04
C LEU A 10 -21.49 22.09 44.22
N ILE A 11 -22.37 22.47 45.15
CA ILE A 11 -22.70 21.66 46.33
C ILE A 11 -23.42 20.33 45.95
N PRO A 12 -24.47 20.31 45.10
CA PRO A 12 -25.09 19.05 44.71
C PRO A 12 -24.17 18.19 43.83
N LEU A 13 -23.28 18.79 43.04
CA LEU A 13 -22.34 18.07 42.18
C LEU A 13 -21.23 17.38 43.00
N ALA A 14 -20.74 18.03 44.06
CA ALA A 14 -19.82 17.43 45.02
C ALA A 14 -20.48 16.31 45.85
N ALA A 15 -21.77 16.47 46.21
CA ALA A 15 -22.53 15.43 46.90
C ALA A 15 -22.77 14.20 46.00
N GLY A 16 -23.05 14.40 44.71
CA GLY A 16 -23.16 13.32 43.73
C GLY A 16 -21.84 12.56 43.55
N LEU A 17 -20.71 13.26 43.46
CA LEU A 17 -19.39 12.65 43.32
C LEU A 17 -19.01 11.82 44.58
N ALA A 18 -19.32 12.33 45.78
CA ALA A 18 -19.09 11.63 47.03
C ALA A 18 -19.94 10.35 47.16
N LEU A 19 -21.17 10.35 46.65
CA LEU A 19 -22.04 9.17 46.59
C LEU A 19 -21.49 8.11 45.62
N VAL A 20 -20.96 8.51 44.46
CA VAL A 20 -20.36 7.59 43.48
C VAL A 20 -19.07 6.96 44.01
N ILE A 21 -18.24 7.75 44.71
CA ILE A 21 -17.01 7.26 45.34
C ILE A 21 -17.36 6.33 46.51
N GLY A 22 -18.32 6.70 47.36
CA GLY A 22 -18.80 5.86 48.46
C GLY A 22 -19.39 4.53 47.98
N TYR A 23 -20.15 4.54 46.88
CA TYR A 23 -20.70 3.33 46.28
C TYR A 23 -19.61 2.39 45.76
N ASN A 24 -18.58 2.92 45.08
CA ASN A 24 -17.48 2.11 44.56
C ASN A 24 -16.54 1.58 45.64
N LEU A 25 -16.37 2.30 46.76
CA LEU A 25 -15.46 1.92 47.84
C LEU A 25 -16.09 0.99 48.89
N PHE A 26 -17.41 1.08 49.13
CA PHE A 26 -18.04 0.39 50.27
C PHE A 26 -19.20 -0.54 49.93
N LEU A 27 -19.80 -0.46 48.73
CA LEU A 27 -21.05 -1.17 48.39
C LEU A 27 -20.95 -2.11 47.19
N LYS A 28 -19.77 -2.31 46.59
CA LYS A 28 -19.54 -3.41 45.63
C LYS A 28 -19.30 -4.72 46.39
N PRO A 29 -20.25 -5.69 46.41
CA PRO A 29 -19.92 -7.04 46.81
C PRO A 29 -18.96 -7.65 45.79
N ILE A 30 -17.91 -8.31 46.29
CA ILE A 30 -17.01 -9.18 45.52
C ILE A 30 -17.86 -10.34 45.00
N LEU A 31 -18.38 -10.22 43.78
CA LEU A 31 -18.74 -11.38 42.98
C LEU A 31 -17.43 -12.03 42.55
N PRO A 32 -17.20 -13.33 42.80
CA PRO A 32 -16.08 -14.02 42.17
C PRO A 32 -16.24 -13.87 40.65
N PRO A 33 -15.14 -13.71 39.90
CA PRO A 33 -15.23 -13.59 38.45
C PRO A 33 -15.98 -14.81 37.91
N PRO A 34 -16.90 -14.64 36.96
CA PRO A 34 -17.52 -15.78 36.32
C PRO A 34 -16.41 -16.63 35.71
N THR A 35 -16.41 -17.92 36.03
CA THR A 35 -15.52 -18.91 35.41
C THR A 35 -15.84 -18.93 33.92
N VAL A 36 -15.12 -18.12 33.14
CA VAL A 36 -15.20 -18.16 31.68
C VAL A 36 -14.57 -19.47 31.25
N GLN A 37 -15.42 -20.42 30.89
CA GLN A 37 -15.00 -21.57 30.10
C GLN A 37 -14.29 -21.04 28.85
N ARG A 38 -13.03 -21.43 28.67
CA ARG A 38 -12.31 -21.30 27.40
C ARG A 38 -13.06 -22.10 26.34
N THR A 39 -13.95 -21.45 25.62
CA THR A 39 -14.47 -21.94 24.34
C THR A 39 -14.95 -20.77 23.50
N LYS A 40 -14.08 -20.38 22.58
CA LYS A 40 -14.31 -20.01 21.17
C LYS A 40 -13.38 -18.86 20.82
N THR A 41 -12.33 -19.24 20.10
CA THR A 41 -11.64 -18.44 19.10
C THR A 41 -12.59 -17.39 18.55
N VAL A 42 -12.25 -16.11 18.71
CA VAL A 42 -12.95 -15.03 18.00
C VAL A 42 -12.68 -15.29 16.52
N GLU A 43 -13.71 -15.74 15.80
CA GLU A 43 -13.65 -15.78 14.34
C GLU A 43 -13.49 -14.34 13.84
N PRO A 44 -12.50 -14.07 12.98
CA PRO A 44 -12.25 -12.74 12.46
C PRO A 44 -13.40 -12.29 11.57
N VAL A 45 -13.89 -11.07 11.80
CA VAL A 45 -14.62 -10.32 10.77
C VAL A 45 -13.61 -9.96 9.69
N ALA A 46 -13.89 -10.37 8.46
CA ALA A 46 -12.95 -10.26 7.35
C ALA A 46 -12.55 -8.79 7.10
N PRO A 47 -11.25 -8.49 6.91
CA PRO A 47 -10.84 -7.19 6.38
C PRO A 47 -11.50 -6.98 5.00
N PRO A 48 -11.59 -5.73 4.51
CA PRO A 48 -11.94 -5.51 3.10
C PRO A 48 -11.05 -6.40 2.23
N PRO A 49 -11.58 -7.01 1.17
CA PRO A 49 -10.78 -7.86 0.30
C PRO A 49 -9.57 -7.03 -0.15
N ALA A 50 -8.38 -7.56 0.07
CA ALA A 50 -7.20 -7.05 -0.62
C ALA A 50 -7.55 -6.95 -2.12
N PRO A 51 -6.96 -6.01 -2.89
CA PRO A 51 -6.96 -6.18 -4.34
C PRO A 51 -6.62 -7.64 -4.61
N PRO A 52 -7.37 -8.35 -5.48
CA PRO A 52 -7.04 -9.73 -5.78
C PRO A 52 -5.54 -9.75 -5.98
N ARG A 53 -4.85 -10.54 -5.14
CA ARG A 53 -3.41 -10.69 -5.29
C ARG A 53 -3.25 -10.92 -6.79
N SER A 54 -2.28 -10.27 -7.42
CA SER A 54 -1.56 -10.98 -8.48
C SER A 54 -0.87 -12.16 -7.80
N GLY A 55 -1.67 -13.07 -7.22
CA GLY A 55 -1.25 -14.37 -6.82
C GLY A 55 -0.70 -14.93 -8.10
N SER A 56 0.49 -15.48 -8.00
CA SER A 56 1.02 -16.38 -8.99
C SER A 56 -0.16 -17.15 -9.57
N PRO A 57 -0.47 -16.99 -10.88
CA PRO A 57 -1.55 -17.73 -11.50
C PRO A 57 -1.03 -19.15 -11.57
N GLU A 58 -1.07 -19.89 -10.46
CA GLU A 58 -0.52 -21.24 -10.45
C GLU A 58 -1.57 -22.28 -10.82
N SER A 59 -2.86 -21.96 -10.77
CA SER A 59 -3.89 -22.94 -11.12
C SER A 59 -5.00 -22.55 -12.08
N GLU A 60 -5.28 -21.28 -12.43
CA GLU A 60 -6.39 -20.99 -13.38
C GLU A 60 -6.12 -19.98 -14.52
N ASP A 61 -5.07 -19.15 -14.48
CA ASP A 61 -4.81 -18.12 -15.52
C ASP A 61 -3.54 -18.38 -16.38
N LYS A 62 -2.94 -19.57 -16.28
CA LYS A 62 -1.72 -19.93 -17.06
C LYS A 62 -1.98 -19.98 -18.57
N SER A 63 -3.22 -20.22 -19.01
CA SER A 63 -3.55 -20.39 -20.43
C SER A 63 -3.91 -19.10 -21.16
N VAL A 64 -4.36 -18.04 -20.45
CA VAL A 64 -4.85 -16.81 -21.10
C VAL A 64 -3.71 -15.86 -21.47
N ARG A 65 -2.62 -15.86 -20.69
CA ARG A 65 -1.46 -14.97 -20.92
C ARG A 65 -0.43 -15.51 -21.91
N VAL A 66 -0.37 -16.83 -22.08
CA VAL A 66 0.57 -17.50 -22.98
C VAL A 66 -0.11 -17.63 -24.35
N LEU A 67 0.46 -16.98 -25.35
CA LEU A 67 0.02 -17.19 -26.73
C LEU A 67 0.56 -18.51 -27.25
N ASP A 68 -0.31 -19.31 -27.88
CA ASP A 68 0.05 -20.59 -28.48
C ASP A 68 1.14 -20.41 -29.55
N TYR A 69 2.19 -21.20 -29.42
CA TYR A 69 3.39 -21.21 -30.25
C TYR A 69 3.69 -22.60 -30.82
N SER A 70 2.78 -23.56 -30.62
CA SER A 70 2.96 -24.96 -31.02
C SER A 70 3.10 -25.14 -32.53
N VAL A 71 2.47 -24.26 -33.31
CA VAL A 71 2.51 -24.29 -34.78
C VAL A 71 3.36 -23.13 -35.30
N VAL A 72 4.57 -23.45 -35.78
CA VAL A 72 5.41 -22.49 -36.50
C VAL A 72 4.79 -22.23 -37.87
N PRO A 73 4.64 -20.97 -38.31
CA PRO A 73 4.06 -20.68 -39.61
C PRO A 73 4.96 -21.23 -40.74
N PRO A 74 4.38 -21.92 -41.75
CA PRO A 74 5.15 -22.47 -42.85
C PRO A 74 5.74 -21.32 -43.67
N THR A 75 7.05 -21.12 -43.52
CA THR A 75 7.82 -20.03 -44.13
C THR A 75 9.23 -20.53 -44.45
N PRO A 76 9.97 -19.88 -45.37
CA PRO A 76 11.36 -20.23 -45.66
C PRO A 76 12.31 -20.17 -44.44
N HIS A 77 11.83 -19.61 -43.32
CA HIS A 77 12.59 -19.40 -42.08
C HIS A 77 12.05 -20.26 -40.92
N GLU A 78 11.19 -21.24 -41.19
CA GLU A 78 10.53 -22.09 -40.19
C GLU A 78 11.52 -22.71 -39.20
N GLY A 79 12.57 -23.40 -39.67
CA GLY A 79 13.55 -24.03 -38.79
C GLY A 79 14.32 -23.04 -37.89
N LEU A 80 14.48 -21.79 -38.32
CA LEU A 80 15.14 -20.76 -37.52
C LEU A 80 14.23 -20.29 -36.38
N LEU A 81 12.94 -20.06 -36.69
CA LEU A 81 11.92 -19.71 -35.70
C LEU A 81 11.64 -20.87 -34.72
N GLU A 82 11.67 -22.10 -35.22
CA GLU A 82 11.55 -23.31 -34.42
C GLU A 82 12.70 -23.44 -33.41
N THR A 83 13.94 -23.22 -33.86
CA THR A 83 15.10 -23.23 -32.97
C THR A 83 14.93 -22.22 -31.83
N ILE A 84 14.45 -21.01 -32.12
CA ILE A 84 14.25 -19.99 -31.10
C ILE A 84 13.16 -20.40 -30.11
N ARG A 85 12.04 -20.93 -30.60
CA ARG A 85 10.95 -21.47 -29.76
C ARG A 85 11.51 -22.50 -28.77
N ASP A 86 12.27 -23.46 -29.27
CA ASP A 86 12.83 -24.54 -28.46
C ASP A 86 13.81 -24.02 -27.39
N GLU A 87 14.60 -22.99 -27.68
CA GLU A 87 15.48 -22.35 -26.68
C GLU A 87 14.68 -21.67 -25.56
N ILE A 88 13.52 -21.07 -25.86
CA ILE A 88 12.63 -20.49 -24.84
C ILE A 88 12.04 -21.60 -23.97
N GLU A 89 11.58 -22.69 -24.57
CA GLU A 89 11.03 -23.86 -23.86
C GLU A 89 12.06 -24.52 -22.93
N LYS A 90 13.31 -24.62 -23.38
CA LYS A 90 14.44 -25.16 -22.60
C LYS A 90 14.97 -24.19 -21.55
N HIS A 91 14.35 -23.01 -21.39
CA HIS A 91 14.78 -21.92 -20.50
C HIS A 91 16.18 -21.35 -20.80
N ASN A 92 16.67 -21.50 -22.03
CA ASN A 92 17.92 -20.90 -22.51
C ASN A 92 17.70 -19.44 -22.94
N LEU A 93 17.19 -18.62 -22.02
CA LEU A 93 16.59 -17.31 -22.31
C LEU A 93 17.58 -16.31 -22.95
N SER A 94 18.84 -16.31 -22.52
CA SER A 94 19.88 -15.44 -23.09
C SER A 94 20.21 -15.78 -24.54
N LEU A 95 20.25 -17.08 -24.86
CA LEU A 95 20.50 -17.55 -26.22
C LEU A 95 19.29 -17.27 -27.12
N ALA A 96 18.08 -17.50 -26.62
CA ALA A 96 16.84 -17.14 -27.32
C ALA A 96 16.76 -15.63 -27.61
N GLU A 97 17.04 -14.77 -26.62
CA GLU A 97 17.05 -13.31 -26.81
C GLU A 97 18.08 -12.88 -27.86
N THR A 98 19.27 -13.49 -27.85
CA THR A 98 20.33 -13.21 -28.83
C THR A 98 19.88 -13.57 -30.23
N LYS A 99 19.37 -14.80 -30.43
CA LYS A 99 18.86 -15.25 -31.73
C LYS A 99 17.70 -14.39 -32.23
N LEU A 100 16.80 -13.95 -31.36
CA LEU A 100 15.69 -13.05 -31.72
C LEU A 100 16.19 -11.67 -32.20
N LYS A 101 17.24 -11.12 -31.58
CA LYS A 101 17.84 -9.84 -31.99
C LYS A 101 18.58 -9.94 -33.31
N GLU A 102 19.17 -11.10 -33.60
CA GLU A 102 19.96 -11.37 -34.80
C GLU A 102 19.11 -11.79 -36.00
N LEU A 103 17.77 -11.86 -35.85
CA LEU A 103 16.87 -12.18 -36.95
C LEU A 103 17.08 -11.22 -38.14
N PRO A 104 17.31 -11.74 -39.36
CA PRO A 104 17.43 -10.89 -40.54
C PRO A 104 16.17 -10.06 -40.78
N SER A 105 16.35 -8.85 -41.33
CA SER A 105 15.24 -7.95 -41.67
C SER A 105 14.22 -8.60 -42.62
N THR A 106 14.67 -9.51 -43.50
CA THR A 106 13.78 -10.28 -44.40
C THR A 106 12.79 -11.16 -43.64
N VAL A 107 13.18 -11.69 -42.46
CA VAL A 107 12.29 -12.47 -41.60
C VAL A 107 11.34 -11.55 -40.83
N LEU A 108 11.86 -10.44 -40.29
CA LEU A 108 11.10 -9.46 -39.51
C LEU A 108 10.01 -8.75 -40.33
N LEU A 109 10.24 -8.56 -41.63
CA LEU A 109 9.27 -7.94 -42.56
C LEU A 109 8.31 -8.95 -43.19
N ASN A 110 8.51 -10.25 -43.00
CA ASN A 110 7.61 -11.27 -43.53
C ASN A 110 6.28 -11.25 -42.78
N ALA A 111 5.16 -11.08 -43.51
CA ALA A 111 3.83 -10.95 -42.93
C ALA A 111 3.37 -12.16 -42.11
N LYS A 112 3.87 -13.38 -42.40
CA LYS A 112 3.54 -14.59 -41.64
C LYS A 112 4.48 -14.81 -40.46
N SER A 113 5.77 -14.47 -40.60
CA SER A 113 6.75 -14.63 -39.52
C SER A 113 6.62 -13.54 -38.45
N LYS A 114 6.29 -12.29 -38.82
CA LYS A 114 6.28 -11.15 -37.90
C LYS A 114 5.36 -11.36 -36.68
N PRO A 115 4.10 -11.82 -36.80
CA PRO A 115 3.25 -12.10 -35.64
C PRO A 115 3.81 -13.22 -34.77
N PHE A 116 4.39 -14.27 -35.38
CA PHE A 116 5.01 -15.36 -34.62
C PHE A 116 6.25 -14.88 -33.83
N ILE A 117 7.06 -14.00 -34.41
CA ILE A 117 8.21 -13.40 -33.70
C ILE A 117 7.73 -12.53 -32.53
N ALA A 118 6.60 -11.82 -32.67
CA ALA A 118 5.98 -11.09 -31.57
C ALA A 118 5.58 -12.04 -30.41
N ILE A 119 5.00 -13.20 -30.74
CA ILE A 119 4.69 -14.27 -29.76
C ILE A 119 5.95 -14.77 -29.06
N LEU A 120 7.05 -15.03 -29.80
CA LEU A 120 8.31 -15.47 -29.20
C LEU A 120 8.88 -14.44 -28.22
N TRP A 121 8.86 -13.15 -28.57
CA TRP A 121 9.26 -12.07 -27.65
C TRP A 121 8.36 -12.01 -26.41
N ASN A 122 7.05 -12.16 -26.57
CA ASN A 122 6.11 -12.18 -25.44
C ASN A 122 6.41 -13.35 -24.49
N ASN A 123 6.61 -14.54 -25.05
CA ASN A 123 6.84 -15.75 -24.25
C ASN A 123 8.21 -15.75 -23.58
N LEU A 124 9.24 -15.20 -24.23
CA LEU A 124 10.52 -14.89 -23.59
C LEU A 124 10.31 -13.97 -22.38
N GLY A 125 9.50 -12.92 -22.53
CA GLY A 125 9.14 -12.02 -21.42
C GLY A 125 8.48 -12.74 -20.26
N LEU A 126 7.50 -13.62 -20.53
CA LEU A 126 6.85 -14.42 -19.47
C LEU A 126 7.85 -15.33 -18.73
N GLN A 127 8.81 -15.93 -19.41
CA GLN A 127 9.84 -16.75 -18.75
C GLN A 127 10.82 -15.89 -17.95
N GLN A 128 11.20 -14.72 -18.45
CA GLN A 128 12.03 -13.76 -17.72
C GLN A 128 11.32 -13.26 -16.46
N GLU A 129 10.03 -12.97 -16.53
CA GLU A 129 9.22 -12.56 -15.37
C GLU A 129 9.16 -13.63 -14.30
N ARG A 130 8.95 -14.90 -14.70
CA ARG A 130 8.90 -16.03 -13.75
C ARG A 130 10.21 -16.25 -13.00
N LEU A 131 11.35 -16.08 -13.67
CA LEU A 131 12.67 -16.37 -13.08
C LEU A 131 13.27 -15.16 -12.36
N ASN A 132 13.11 -13.96 -12.91
CA ASN A 132 13.86 -12.77 -12.49
C ASN A 132 12.95 -11.60 -12.07
N GLY A 133 11.63 -11.81 -12.05
CA GLY A 133 10.64 -10.80 -11.74
C GLY A 133 10.29 -9.88 -12.93
N THR A 134 9.21 -9.12 -12.76
CA THR A 134 8.57 -8.34 -13.82
C THR A 134 9.47 -7.28 -14.46
N ARG A 135 10.44 -6.72 -13.73
CA ARG A 135 11.39 -5.75 -14.31
C ARG A 135 12.19 -6.35 -15.47
N ALA A 136 12.53 -7.63 -15.40
CA ALA A 136 13.32 -8.30 -16.44
C ALA A 136 12.51 -8.51 -17.74
N SER A 137 11.19 -8.65 -17.66
CA SER A 137 10.33 -8.97 -18.81
C SER A 137 9.91 -7.77 -19.64
N VAL A 138 9.88 -6.56 -19.05
CA VAL A 138 9.38 -5.33 -19.71
C VAL A 138 10.01 -5.12 -21.09
N LYS A 139 11.31 -5.37 -21.25
CA LYS A 139 12.01 -5.18 -22.52
C LYS A 139 11.50 -6.14 -23.60
N ALA A 140 11.28 -7.40 -23.25
CA ALA A 140 10.78 -8.41 -24.17
C ALA A 140 9.31 -8.14 -24.55
N PHE A 141 8.47 -7.76 -23.59
CA PHE A 141 7.09 -7.35 -23.86
C PHE A 141 7.00 -6.10 -24.74
N LYS A 142 7.86 -5.09 -24.54
CA LYS A 142 7.98 -3.92 -25.43
C LYS A 142 8.27 -4.35 -26.87
N ARG A 143 9.25 -5.25 -27.06
CA ARG A 143 9.58 -5.78 -28.40
C ARG A 143 8.44 -6.55 -29.05
N ALA A 144 7.69 -7.33 -28.26
CA ALA A 144 6.50 -8.00 -28.76
C ALA A 144 5.45 -6.99 -29.24
N ALA A 145 5.16 -5.96 -28.43
CA ALA A 145 4.19 -4.91 -28.77
C ALA A 145 4.61 -4.03 -29.95
N ASP A 146 5.92 -3.79 -30.16
CA ASP A 146 6.45 -3.10 -31.35
C ASP A 146 6.19 -3.89 -32.64
N LEU A 147 6.19 -5.22 -32.55
CA LEU A 147 6.01 -6.12 -33.70
C LEU A 147 4.54 -6.37 -34.04
N ASP A 148 3.72 -6.56 -33.01
CA ASP A 148 2.27 -6.72 -33.11
C ASP A 148 1.57 -5.89 -32.04
N ASP A 149 1.12 -4.72 -32.46
CA ASP A 149 0.52 -3.71 -31.60
C ASP A 149 -1.03 -3.80 -31.60
N SER A 150 -1.58 -4.86 -32.20
CA SER A 150 -3.01 -5.15 -32.29
C SER A 150 -3.44 -6.35 -31.44
N ASN A 151 -2.47 -7.18 -31.04
CA ASN A 151 -2.70 -8.35 -30.22
C ASN A 151 -3.00 -7.98 -28.76
N SER A 152 -4.22 -8.28 -28.32
CA SER A 152 -4.70 -7.96 -26.97
C SER A 152 -3.86 -8.59 -25.87
N VAL A 153 -3.42 -9.84 -26.03
CA VAL A 153 -2.65 -10.58 -25.02
C VAL A 153 -1.25 -9.98 -24.83
N ILE A 154 -0.57 -9.66 -25.93
CA ILE A 154 0.76 -9.01 -25.88
C ILE A 154 0.67 -7.67 -25.16
N LEU A 155 -0.31 -6.84 -25.54
CA LEU A 155 -0.50 -5.54 -24.92
C LEU A 155 -0.90 -5.68 -23.46
N MET A 156 -1.71 -6.67 -23.09
CA MET A 156 -2.12 -6.92 -21.70
C MET A 156 -0.93 -7.32 -20.82
N ASN A 157 -0.06 -8.23 -21.29
CA ASN A 157 1.15 -8.61 -20.57
C ASN A 157 2.08 -7.42 -20.35
N LEU A 158 2.26 -6.57 -21.37
CA LEU A 158 3.01 -5.32 -21.23
C LEU A 158 2.36 -4.36 -20.23
N ALA A 159 1.03 -4.26 -20.25
CA ALA A 159 0.26 -3.40 -19.35
C ALA A 159 0.41 -3.81 -17.88
N HIS A 160 0.29 -5.12 -17.60
CA HIS A 160 0.52 -5.67 -16.27
C HIS A 160 1.95 -5.42 -15.81
N ALA A 161 2.93 -5.59 -16.71
CA ALA A 161 4.32 -5.33 -16.38
C ALA A 161 4.56 -3.85 -16.03
N TYR A 162 3.97 -2.92 -16.77
CA TYR A 162 4.02 -1.50 -16.43
C TYR A 162 3.32 -1.18 -15.12
N TRP A 163 2.14 -1.77 -14.87
CA TRP A 163 1.39 -1.57 -13.64
C TRP A 163 2.17 -2.01 -12.40
N GLU A 164 2.73 -3.22 -12.41
CA GLU A 164 3.52 -3.75 -11.29
C GLU A 164 4.79 -2.93 -11.05
N GLN A 165 5.41 -2.38 -12.10
CA GLN A 165 6.59 -1.52 -11.99
C GLN A 165 6.26 -0.03 -11.75
N ARG A 166 4.98 0.36 -11.65
CA ARG A 166 4.52 1.76 -11.69
C ARG A 166 5.18 2.57 -12.83
N ASP A 167 5.38 1.95 -13.99
CA ASP A 167 6.01 2.58 -15.16
C ASP A 167 5.04 3.61 -15.79
N ARG A 168 5.54 4.84 -16.01
CA ARG A 168 4.78 5.96 -16.61
C ARG A 168 4.32 5.68 -18.04
N ALA A 169 4.85 4.65 -18.69
CA ALA A 169 4.40 4.19 -19.99
C ALA A 169 2.95 3.65 -19.97
N LEU A 170 2.42 3.22 -18.82
CA LEU A 170 1.00 2.91 -18.65
C LEU A 170 0.18 4.20 -18.50
N ASN A 171 0.07 4.95 -19.58
CA ASN A 171 -0.65 6.21 -19.63
C ASN A 171 -2.05 6.05 -20.25
N ALA A 172 -2.81 7.15 -20.28
CA ALA A 172 -4.16 7.15 -20.82
C ALA A 172 -4.22 6.72 -22.29
N GLU A 173 -3.23 7.09 -23.12
CA GLU A 173 -3.19 6.70 -24.54
C GLU A 173 -3.06 5.19 -24.69
N PHE A 174 -2.11 4.58 -23.96
CA PHE A 174 -1.89 3.14 -23.97
C PHE A 174 -3.12 2.36 -23.45
N LEU A 175 -3.76 2.85 -22.39
CA LEU A 175 -4.98 2.25 -21.85
C LEU A 175 -6.18 2.38 -22.80
N MET A 176 -6.35 3.53 -23.46
CA MET A 176 -7.38 3.71 -24.49
C MET A 176 -7.16 2.76 -25.68
N LYS A 177 -5.90 2.51 -26.06
CA LYS A 177 -5.57 1.51 -27.08
C LYS A 177 -5.98 0.11 -26.63
N LEU A 178 -5.64 -0.28 -25.40
CA LEU A 178 -6.04 -1.56 -24.81
C LEU A 178 -7.55 -1.75 -24.77
N MET A 179 -8.32 -0.74 -24.39
CA MET A 179 -9.78 -0.80 -24.38
C MET A 179 -10.37 -1.05 -25.78
N LYS A 180 -9.68 -0.66 -26.86
CA LYS A 180 -10.12 -0.93 -28.23
C LYS A 180 -9.84 -2.38 -28.66
N VAL A 181 -8.67 -2.91 -28.31
CA VAL A 181 -8.26 -4.27 -28.73
C VAL A 181 -8.76 -5.37 -27.77
N ALA A 182 -9.06 -5.02 -26.53
CA ALA A 182 -9.50 -5.91 -25.46
C ALA A 182 -10.74 -5.34 -24.74
N PRO A 183 -11.88 -5.14 -25.45
CA PRO A 183 -13.03 -4.40 -24.92
C PRO A 183 -13.76 -5.10 -23.76
N GLU A 184 -13.59 -6.42 -23.61
CA GLU A 184 -14.22 -7.21 -22.55
C GLU A 184 -13.34 -7.32 -21.29
N GLU A 185 -12.10 -6.83 -21.33
CA GLU A 185 -11.17 -6.95 -20.21
C GLU A 185 -11.43 -5.88 -19.15
N PRO A 186 -11.53 -6.24 -17.85
CA PRO A 186 -11.77 -5.27 -16.78
C PRO A 186 -10.53 -4.42 -16.47
N PHE A 187 -9.33 -4.97 -16.68
CA PHE A 187 -8.07 -4.36 -16.25
C PHE A 187 -7.81 -2.97 -16.84
N PRO A 188 -7.98 -2.69 -18.16
CA PRO A 188 -7.74 -1.35 -18.70
C PRO A 188 -8.59 -0.26 -18.04
N HIS A 189 -9.83 -0.59 -17.68
CA HIS A 189 -10.72 0.34 -16.97
C HIS A 189 -10.30 0.53 -15.51
N LEU A 190 -9.92 -0.55 -14.80
CA LEU A 190 -9.35 -0.45 -13.45
C LEU A 190 -8.10 0.43 -13.45
N ALA A 191 -7.19 0.23 -14.40
CA ALA A 191 -5.96 0.99 -14.49
C ALA A 191 -6.19 2.46 -14.84
N MET A 192 -7.17 2.75 -15.70
CA MET A 192 -7.56 4.13 -16.00
C MET A 192 -8.16 4.82 -14.75
N ALA A 193 -8.97 4.10 -13.97
CA ALA A 193 -9.53 4.64 -12.75
C ALA A 193 -8.46 5.01 -11.71
N ASP A 194 -7.37 4.25 -11.62
CA ASP A 194 -6.24 4.58 -10.74
C ASP A 194 -5.51 5.85 -11.19
N LEU A 195 -5.19 5.98 -12.49
CA LEU A 195 -4.63 7.22 -13.04
C LEU A 195 -5.53 8.44 -12.78
N LEU A 196 -6.84 8.28 -12.94
CA LEU A 196 -7.82 9.34 -12.69
C LEU A 196 -7.92 9.67 -11.18
N GLN A 197 -7.77 8.69 -10.29
CA GLN A 197 -7.74 8.93 -8.85
C GLN A 197 -6.52 9.75 -8.40
N GLU A 198 -5.36 9.47 -9.00
CA GLU A 198 -4.12 10.24 -8.80
C GLU A 198 -4.25 11.67 -9.32
N GLN A 199 -4.98 11.87 -10.42
CA GLN A 199 -5.32 13.18 -10.99
C GLN A 199 -6.47 13.87 -10.27
N ASP A 200 -7.01 13.24 -9.23
CA ASP A 200 -8.16 13.71 -8.46
C ASP A 200 -9.49 13.83 -9.25
N GLU A 201 -9.56 13.20 -10.44
CA GLU A 201 -10.74 13.07 -11.27
C GLU A 201 -11.68 11.94 -10.78
N LEU A 202 -12.08 12.02 -9.51
CA LEU A 202 -12.83 10.96 -8.82
C LEU A 202 -14.17 10.59 -9.50
N GLN A 203 -14.79 11.52 -10.22
CA GLN A 203 -16.03 11.23 -10.96
C GLN A 203 -15.79 10.31 -12.15
N GLU A 204 -14.78 10.58 -12.97
CA GLU A 204 -14.46 9.74 -14.12
C GLU A 204 -13.84 8.42 -13.66
N ALA A 205 -13.04 8.44 -12.59
CA ALA A 205 -12.54 7.22 -11.97
C ALA A 205 -13.67 6.27 -11.57
N ALA A 206 -14.74 6.79 -10.93
CA ALA A 206 -15.90 5.98 -10.56
C ALA A 206 -16.59 5.33 -11.77
N LYS A 207 -16.72 6.06 -12.90
CA LYS A 207 -17.30 5.50 -14.13
C LYS A 207 -16.44 4.37 -14.69
N HIS A 208 -15.12 4.54 -14.68
CA HIS A 208 -14.20 3.49 -15.12
C HIS A 208 -14.25 2.26 -14.20
N LEU A 209 -14.38 2.46 -12.87
CA LEU A 209 -14.56 1.32 -11.96
C LEU A 209 -15.88 0.58 -12.19
N ASP A 210 -16.97 1.30 -12.49
CA ASP A 210 -18.24 0.67 -12.90
C ASP A 210 -18.04 -0.18 -14.17
N GLN A 211 -17.34 0.37 -15.17
CA GLN A 211 -17.03 -0.35 -16.41
C GLN A 211 -16.15 -1.58 -16.18
N ALA A 212 -15.19 -1.51 -15.26
CA ALA A 212 -14.39 -2.66 -14.86
C ALA A 212 -15.26 -3.73 -14.16
N ALA A 213 -16.17 -3.31 -13.28
CA ALA A 213 -17.05 -4.22 -12.54
C ALA A 213 -18.04 -4.94 -13.47
N ASP A 214 -18.55 -4.25 -14.49
CA ASP A 214 -19.44 -4.81 -15.52
C ASP A 214 -18.75 -5.89 -16.37
N ARG A 215 -17.42 -5.85 -16.46
CA ARG A 215 -16.58 -6.80 -17.20
C ARG A 215 -16.05 -7.94 -16.33
N ALA A 216 -15.97 -7.75 -15.02
CA ALA A 216 -15.56 -8.77 -14.04
C ALA A 216 -16.68 -9.78 -13.68
N ARG A 217 -17.64 -10.06 -14.58
CA ARG A 217 -18.82 -10.90 -14.27
C ARG A 217 -18.48 -12.32 -13.83
N HIS A 218 -17.39 -12.86 -14.35
CA HIS A 218 -16.92 -14.22 -14.06
C HIS A 218 -15.96 -14.29 -12.85
N ASP A 219 -15.64 -13.16 -12.24
CA ASP A 219 -14.79 -13.08 -11.05
C ASP A 219 -15.54 -12.34 -9.91
N PRO A 220 -16.29 -13.08 -9.07
CA PRO A 220 -17.02 -12.51 -7.95
C PRO A 220 -16.12 -11.77 -6.94
N GLY A 221 -14.85 -12.20 -6.81
CA GLY A 221 -13.87 -11.59 -5.92
C GLY A 221 -13.46 -10.21 -6.42
N LEU A 222 -13.04 -10.12 -7.69
CA LEU A 222 -12.71 -8.85 -8.34
C LEU A 222 -13.92 -7.91 -8.37
N ARG A 223 -15.12 -8.42 -8.65
CA ARG A 223 -16.34 -7.60 -8.63
C ARG A 223 -16.63 -7.01 -7.24
N SER A 224 -16.44 -7.79 -6.17
CA SER A 224 -16.62 -7.32 -4.79
C SER A 224 -15.59 -6.26 -4.41
N TYR A 225 -14.32 -6.47 -4.81
CA TYR A 225 -13.26 -5.48 -4.63
C TYR A 225 -13.58 -4.17 -5.36
N LEU A 226 -13.93 -4.25 -6.66
CA LEU A 226 -14.28 -3.07 -7.46
C LEU A 226 -15.47 -2.33 -6.86
N ALA A 227 -16.50 -3.03 -6.39
CA ALA A 227 -17.64 -2.40 -5.74
C ALA A 227 -17.24 -1.63 -4.46
N ALA A 228 -16.35 -2.20 -3.64
CA ALA A 228 -15.85 -1.52 -2.44
C ALA A 228 -15.03 -0.27 -2.78
N VAL A 229 -14.14 -0.36 -3.78
CA VAL A 229 -13.35 0.79 -4.25
C VAL A 229 -14.26 1.87 -4.86
N THR A 230 -15.21 1.51 -5.71
CA THR A 230 -16.19 2.45 -6.30
C THR A 230 -16.98 3.18 -5.21
N ALA A 231 -17.48 2.46 -4.20
CA ALA A 231 -18.21 3.06 -3.09
C ALA A 231 -17.35 4.07 -2.33
N LYS A 232 -16.08 3.73 -2.11
CA LYS A 232 -15.10 4.60 -1.46
C LYS A 232 -14.80 5.85 -2.29
N VAL A 233 -14.47 5.71 -3.56
CA VAL A 233 -14.26 6.83 -4.51
C VAL A 233 -15.45 7.78 -4.54
N ARG A 234 -16.67 7.24 -4.63
CA ARG A 234 -17.90 8.06 -4.63
C ARG A 234 -18.11 8.80 -3.31
N ARG A 235 -17.85 8.16 -2.16
CA ARG A 235 -17.92 8.80 -0.84
C ARG A 235 -16.91 9.94 -0.75
N THR A 236 -15.65 9.68 -1.09
CA THR A 236 -14.57 10.66 -1.09
C THR A 236 -14.91 11.86 -1.96
N ARG A 237 -15.39 11.63 -3.20
CA ARG A 237 -15.85 12.71 -4.08
C ARG A 237 -16.95 13.55 -3.44
N SER A 238 -17.92 12.92 -2.77
CA SER A 238 -19.03 13.65 -2.17
C SER A 238 -18.57 14.60 -1.05
N VAL A 239 -17.54 14.21 -0.30
CA VAL A 239 -16.94 15.02 0.77
C VAL A 239 -16.02 16.09 0.19
N GLU A 240 -15.14 15.71 -0.74
CA GLU A 240 -14.05 16.58 -1.22
C GLU A 240 -14.48 17.56 -2.33
N SER A 241 -15.60 17.33 -3.02
CA SER A 241 -16.03 18.17 -4.16
C SER A 241 -16.29 19.65 -3.83
N ARG A 242 -16.49 19.98 -2.55
CA ARG A 242 -16.70 21.35 -2.05
C ARG A 242 -15.46 21.97 -1.43
N MET A 243 -14.36 21.21 -1.34
CA MET A 243 -13.12 21.66 -0.69
C MET A 243 -12.30 22.55 -1.61
N THR A 244 -11.55 23.46 -1.01
CA THR A 244 -10.55 24.26 -1.71
C THR A 244 -9.22 23.51 -1.72
N ALA A 245 -8.50 23.54 -2.84
CA ALA A 245 -7.18 22.93 -2.99
C ALA A 245 -6.06 23.98 -3.07
N LYS A 246 -4.93 23.71 -2.41
CA LYS A 246 -3.67 24.46 -2.51
C LYS A 246 -2.53 23.49 -2.76
N SER A 247 -1.60 23.86 -3.62
CA SER A 247 -0.54 22.97 -4.09
C SER A 247 0.84 23.52 -3.76
N SER A 248 1.76 22.60 -3.44
CA SER A 248 3.21 22.80 -3.49
C SER A 248 3.81 21.95 -4.63
N THR A 249 5.11 21.74 -4.65
CA THR A 249 5.77 20.90 -5.66
C THR A 249 5.38 19.43 -5.53
N HIS A 250 5.29 18.91 -4.31
CA HIS A 250 5.09 17.47 -4.07
C HIS A 250 3.77 17.14 -3.39
N PHE A 251 2.97 18.13 -2.99
CA PHE A 251 1.71 17.91 -2.28
C PHE A 251 0.58 18.80 -2.79
N VAL A 252 -0.65 18.32 -2.64
CA VAL A 252 -1.85 19.14 -2.76
C VAL A 252 -2.69 18.95 -1.52
N VAL A 253 -2.97 20.05 -0.82
CA VAL A 253 -3.78 20.06 0.40
C VAL A 253 -5.18 20.56 0.07
N LYS A 254 -6.19 19.74 0.40
CA LYS A 254 -7.62 20.09 0.34
C LYS A 254 -8.17 20.40 1.74
N PHE A 255 -9.03 21.40 1.84
CA PHE A 255 -9.66 21.80 3.10
C PHE A 255 -11.02 22.49 2.90
N ASP A 256 -11.81 22.57 3.96
CA ASP A 256 -13.12 23.26 3.99
C ASP A 256 -12.94 24.71 4.51
N GLY A 257 -13.29 25.73 3.71
CA GLY A 257 -13.44 27.15 4.12
C GLY A 257 -12.18 27.94 4.56
N GLU A 258 -12.39 29.22 4.94
CA GLU A 258 -11.34 30.20 5.27
C GLU A 258 -10.65 29.99 6.63
N GLU A 259 -11.25 29.25 7.58
CA GLU A 259 -10.69 29.02 8.93
C GLU A 259 -9.34 28.27 8.94
N ASN A 260 -8.92 27.69 7.81
CA ASN A 260 -7.79 26.77 7.73
C ASN A 260 -6.51 27.36 7.10
N GLN A 261 -6.41 28.70 6.92
CA GLN A 261 -5.27 29.27 6.19
C GLN A 261 -3.91 28.91 6.80
N ASP A 262 -3.73 29.14 8.09
CA ASP A 262 -2.47 28.85 8.78
C ASP A 262 -2.17 27.34 8.86
N THR A 263 -3.22 26.52 8.91
CA THR A 263 -3.11 25.05 9.00
C THR A 263 -2.65 24.44 7.68
N TRP A 264 -3.25 24.82 6.54
CA TRP A 264 -2.82 24.25 5.26
C TRP A 264 -1.42 24.74 4.87
N ILE A 265 -1.06 25.98 5.21
CA ILE A 265 0.31 26.50 5.02
C ILE A 265 1.29 25.66 5.85
N SER A 266 1.00 25.50 7.15
CA SER A 266 1.84 24.70 8.04
C SER A 266 1.96 23.25 7.56
N ALA A 267 0.86 22.64 7.09
CA ALA A 267 0.88 21.29 6.57
C ALA A 267 1.79 21.15 5.34
N LEU A 268 1.69 22.07 4.37
CA LEU A 268 2.56 22.06 3.19
C LEU A 268 4.04 22.24 3.58
N GLU A 269 4.36 23.17 4.49
CA GLU A 269 5.74 23.38 4.95
C GLU A 269 6.33 22.13 5.60
N ILE A 270 5.58 21.52 6.53
CA ILE A 270 5.97 20.29 7.22
C ILE A 270 6.18 19.16 6.23
N LEU A 271 5.26 18.97 5.30
CA LEU A 271 5.32 17.88 4.33
C LEU A 271 6.45 18.05 3.32
N GLU A 272 6.73 19.26 2.86
CA GLU A 272 7.87 19.53 1.97
C GLU A 272 9.21 19.30 2.68
N GLU A 273 9.29 19.60 3.98
CA GLU A 273 10.44 19.23 4.82
C GLU A 273 10.56 17.71 4.99
N ALA A 274 9.46 17.04 5.34
CA ALA A 274 9.39 15.59 5.45
C ALA A 274 9.81 14.90 4.14
N TYR A 275 9.38 15.44 2.99
CA TYR A 275 9.73 14.93 1.67
C TYR A 275 11.24 14.88 1.47
N ARG A 276 11.94 15.96 1.81
CA ARG A 276 13.40 16.02 1.70
C ARG A 276 14.07 15.08 2.69
N GLU A 277 13.73 15.17 3.97
CA GLU A 277 14.44 14.44 5.02
C GLU A 277 14.19 12.94 5.00
N VAL A 278 12.92 12.55 4.95
CA VAL A 278 12.51 11.15 4.97
C VAL A 278 12.81 10.50 3.62
N GLY A 279 12.60 11.21 2.51
CA GLY A 279 12.99 10.73 1.19
C GLY A 279 14.49 10.45 1.07
N GLN A 280 15.34 11.30 1.66
CA GLN A 280 16.78 11.08 1.70
C GLN A 280 17.18 9.86 2.54
N LYS A 281 16.50 9.61 3.67
CA LYS A 281 16.74 8.40 4.49
C LYS A 281 16.37 7.10 3.77
N PHE A 282 15.33 7.12 2.94
CA PHE A 282 14.92 5.96 2.13
C PHE A 282 15.57 5.89 0.74
N SER A 283 16.31 6.92 0.33
CA SER A 283 16.78 7.10 -1.05
C SER A 283 15.65 6.93 -2.10
N HIS A 284 14.42 7.30 -1.72
CA HIS A 284 13.22 7.13 -2.53
C HIS A 284 12.35 8.38 -2.43
N PHE A 285 11.91 8.89 -3.57
CA PHE A 285 11.15 10.13 -3.67
C PHE A 285 9.92 9.90 -4.54
N PRO A 286 8.70 9.98 -3.97
CA PRO A 286 7.48 9.93 -4.76
C PRO A 286 7.53 10.96 -5.88
N THR A 287 7.21 10.50 -7.09
CA THR A 287 7.34 11.34 -8.29
C THR A 287 6.05 12.01 -8.72
N LYS A 288 4.93 11.61 -8.11
CA LYS A 288 3.60 12.19 -8.29
C LYS A 288 3.23 12.96 -7.01
N PRO A 289 2.53 14.11 -7.12
CA PRO A 289 2.07 14.84 -5.94
C PRO A 289 1.15 13.99 -5.06
N ILE A 290 1.33 14.05 -3.74
CA ILE A 290 0.50 13.33 -2.78
C ILE A 290 -0.67 14.23 -2.35
N MET A 291 -1.88 13.69 -2.40
CA MET A 291 -3.09 14.36 -1.92
C MET A 291 -3.16 14.31 -0.41
N VAL A 292 -3.46 15.45 0.20
CA VAL A 292 -3.63 15.61 1.64
C VAL A 292 -4.96 16.29 1.88
N VAL A 293 -5.78 15.76 2.78
CA VAL A 293 -7.14 16.25 3.01
C VAL A 293 -7.30 16.55 4.48
N LEU A 294 -7.61 17.81 4.76
CA LEU A 294 -7.83 18.33 6.10
C LEU A 294 -9.32 18.28 6.41
N HIS A 295 -9.69 17.47 7.39
CA HIS A 295 -11.07 17.27 7.84
C HIS A 295 -11.39 18.12 9.05
N ALA A 296 -12.55 18.78 9.04
CA ALA A 296 -13.08 19.33 10.28
C ALA A 296 -13.30 18.22 11.31
N LYS A 297 -13.04 18.53 12.59
CA LYS A 297 -13.04 17.62 13.74
C LYS A 297 -14.05 16.46 13.68
N ASP A 298 -15.35 16.77 13.54
CA ASP A 298 -16.41 15.77 13.66
C ASP A 298 -16.67 14.97 12.37
N SER A 299 -15.88 15.23 11.32
CA SER A 299 -16.04 14.61 10.00
C SER A 299 -14.98 13.56 9.67
N PHE A 300 -13.83 13.56 10.35
CA PHE A 300 -12.70 12.68 9.99
C PHE A 300 -13.07 11.19 10.04
N GLN A 301 -13.48 10.66 11.20
CA GLN A 301 -13.87 9.24 11.31
C GLN A 301 -15.05 8.89 10.40
N GLY A 302 -16.00 9.81 10.20
CA GLY A 302 -17.14 9.59 9.30
C GLY A 302 -16.72 9.54 7.81
N ALA A 303 -15.74 10.34 7.42
CA ALA A 303 -15.22 10.40 6.05
C ALA A 303 -14.30 9.22 5.73
N THR A 304 -13.42 8.85 6.66
CA THR A 304 -12.39 7.82 6.44
C THR A 304 -12.83 6.42 6.87
N GLY A 305 -13.73 6.31 7.84
CA GLY A 305 -14.05 5.06 8.53
C GLY A 305 -12.97 4.61 9.52
N SER A 306 -12.04 5.50 9.90
CA SER A 306 -10.98 5.19 10.85
C SER A 306 -11.50 4.96 12.27
N PRO A 307 -10.78 4.22 13.11
CA PRO A 307 -11.07 4.13 14.54
C PRO A 307 -11.01 5.51 15.22
N ALA A 308 -11.71 5.64 16.35
CA ALA A 308 -11.75 6.88 17.12
C ALA A 308 -10.39 7.33 17.68
N TRP A 309 -9.42 6.41 17.78
CA TRP A 309 -8.06 6.68 18.26
C TRP A 309 -7.09 7.13 17.15
N ALA A 310 -7.49 7.08 15.88
CA ALA A 310 -6.61 7.47 14.79
C ALA A 310 -6.46 9.00 14.72
N ASP A 311 -5.23 9.49 14.86
CA ASP A 311 -4.86 10.91 14.75
C ASP A 311 -4.55 11.34 13.30
N GLY A 312 -4.38 10.37 12.41
CA GLY A 312 -4.16 10.53 10.98
C GLY A 312 -4.51 9.23 10.27
N LEU A 313 -4.57 9.28 8.94
CA LEU A 313 -4.68 8.06 8.13
C LEU A 313 -4.14 8.29 6.72
N TYR A 314 -3.17 7.48 6.31
CA TYR A 314 -2.87 7.26 4.92
C TYR A 314 -3.82 6.21 4.34
N ASP A 315 -4.55 6.59 3.30
CA ASP A 315 -5.43 5.72 2.55
C ASP A 315 -4.68 5.09 1.36
N PRO A 316 -4.25 3.81 1.43
CA PRO A 316 -3.53 3.16 0.34
C PRO A 316 -4.43 2.80 -0.85
N THR A 317 -5.76 2.89 -0.72
CA THR A 317 -6.68 2.66 -1.85
C THR A 317 -6.74 3.87 -2.75
N LEU A 318 -6.75 5.06 -2.15
CA LEU A 318 -6.92 6.33 -2.87
C LEU A 318 -5.61 7.13 -2.97
N GLY A 319 -4.56 6.75 -2.25
CA GLY A 319 -3.29 7.48 -2.21
C GLY A 319 -3.39 8.84 -1.52
N ARG A 320 -4.21 8.96 -0.46
CA ARG A 320 -4.51 10.24 0.21
C ARG A 320 -4.09 10.19 1.68
N ILE A 321 -3.39 11.23 2.15
CA ILE A 321 -3.19 11.48 3.58
C ILE A 321 -4.42 12.23 4.10
N GLN A 322 -5.04 11.71 5.16
CA GLN A 322 -6.27 12.24 5.75
C GLN A 322 -5.94 12.72 7.17
N ILE A 323 -6.19 14.01 7.47
CA ILE A 323 -5.77 14.63 8.75
C ILE A 323 -6.95 15.38 9.38
N PRO A 324 -7.27 15.15 10.66
CA PRO A 324 -8.20 16.01 11.39
C PRO A 324 -7.56 17.38 11.68
N THR A 325 -8.30 18.47 11.47
CA THR A 325 -7.81 19.84 11.73
C THR A 325 -7.78 20.21 13.21
N GLN A 326 -8.42 19.42 14.08
CA GLN A 326 -8.37 19.67 15.52
C GLN A 326 -6.97 19.32 16.06
N GLY A 327 -6.38 20.21 16.87
CA GLY A 327 -4.99 20.07 17.34
C GLY A 327 -3.99 20.66 16.37
N ALA A 328 -4.25 20.58 15.06
CA ALA A 328 -3.40 21.11 13.99
C ALA A 328 -3.22 22.64 14.05
N THR A 329 -4.23 23.37 14.52
CA THR A 329 -4.17 24.84 14.69
C THR A 329 -3.47 25.27 15.98
N THR A 330 -3.39 24.39 16.98
CA THR A 330 -2.95 24.74 18.33
C THR A 330 -1.59 24.15 18.71
N ASP A 331 -1.17 23.07 18.05
CA ASP A 331 0.09 22.38 18.29
C ASP A 331 0.76 21.97 16.96
N ARG A 332 1.69 22.81 16.49
CA ARG A 332 2.46 22.55 15.28
C ARG A 332 3.36 21.30 15.41
N LYS A 333 3.83 20.96 16.61
CA LYS A 333 4.69 19.79 16.82
C LYS A 333 3.89 18.52 16.65
N TRP A 334 2.72 18.45 17.28
CA TRP A 334 1.78 17.35 17.08
C TRP A 334 1.43 17.19 15.59
N LEU A 335 1.08 18.29 14.91
CA LEU A 335 0.78 18.27 13.47
C LEU A 335 1.96 17.74 12.65
N ALA A 336 3.18 18.15 12.99
CA ALA A 336 4.38 17.68 12.33
C ALA A 336 4.58 16.17 12.51
N SER A 337 4.43 15.65 13.73
CA SER A 337 4.57 14.22 14.00
C SER A 337 3.55 13.39 13.22
N VAL A 338 2.27 13.79 13.22
CA VAL A 338 1.21 13.07 12.49
C VAL A 338 1.45 13.13 10.98
N LEU A 339 1.69 14.31 10.41
CA LEU A 339 1.92 14.45 8.96
C LEU A 339 3.14 13.67 8.48
N ARG A 340 4.22 13.66 9.26
CA ARG A 340 5.43 12.90 8.93
C ARG A 340 5.19 11.40 9.02
N HIS A 341 4.45 10.96 10.05
CA HIS A 341 4.03 9.57 10.18
C HIS A 341 3.23 9.11 8.94
N GLU A 342 2.18 9.85 8.58
CA GLU A 342 1.37 9.50 7.41
C GLU A 342 2.13 9.62 6.09
N TYR A 343 3.09 10.55 6.00
CA TYR A 343 3.98 10.65 4.83
C TYR A 343 4.89 9.42 4.69
N VAL A 344 5.38 8.84 5.79
CA VAL A 344 6.17 7.60 5.72
C VAL A 344 5.34 6.47 5.14
N HIS A 345 4.08 6.31 5.54
CA HIS A 345 3.18 5.33 4.92
C HIS A 345 2.98 5.61 3.42
N ALA A 346 2.77 6.87 3.04
CA ALA A 346 2.61 7.25 1.64
C ALA A 346 3.86 6.91 0.80
N LEU A 347 5.05 7.20 1.34
CA LEU A 347 6.34 6.90 0.70
C LEU A 347 6.54 5.39 0.57
N LEU A 348 6.29 4.63 1.63
CA LEU A 348 6.42 3.17 1.61
C LEU A 348 5.43 2.53 0.64
N HIS A 349 4.20 3.03 0.56
CA HIS A 349 3.20 2.57 -0.41
C HIS A 349 3.58 2.88 -1.86
N ASP A 350 4.11 4.09 -2.13
CA ASP A 350 4.64 4.45 -3.45
C ASP A 350 5.79 3.52 -3.84
N ARG A 351 6.75 3.31 -2.92
CA ARG A 351 7.89 2.42 -3.09
C ARG A 351 7.47 0.98 -3.38
N PHE A 352 6.60 0.41 -2.55
CA PHE A 352 6.24 -1.01 -2.67
C PHE A 352 5.25 -1.29 -3.80
N GLY A 353 4.41 -0.32 -4.19
CA GLY A 353 3.47 -0.49 -5.29
C GLY A 353 2.56 -1.71 -5.11
N ALA A 354 2.48 -2.54 -6.15
CA ALA A 354 1.72 -3.80 -6.11
C ALA A 354 2.21 -4.78 -5.03
N SER A 355 3.44 -4.63 -4.53
CA SER A 355 4.02 -5.42 -3.45
C SER A 355 3.75 -4.85 -2.05
N SER A 356 2.84 -3.88 -1.88
CA SER A 356 2.57 -3.24 -0.57
C SER A 356 2.25 -4.23 0.56
N GLY A 357 1.65 -5.39 0.24
CA GLY A 357 1.38 -6.45 1.22
C GLY A 357 2.59 -7.26 1.68
N ALA A 358 3.79 -7.02 1.12
CA ALA A 358 5.03 -7.69 1.51
C ALA A 358 5.72 -7.02 2.71
N LEU A 359 5.34 -5.77 3.04
CA LEU A 359 5.86 -5.06 4.20
C LEU A 359 5.06 -5.47 5.45
N PRO A 360 5.67 -6.10 6.47
CA PRO A 360 4.97 -6.47 7.70
C PRO A 360 4.51 -5.22 8.45
N THR A 361 3.33 -5.27 9.06
CA THR A 361 2.70 -4.12 9.73
C THR A 361 3.61 -3.50 10.79
N TRP A 362 4.22 -4.30 11.68
CA TRP A 362 5.12 -3.77 12.70
C TRP A 362 6.27 -2.93 12.14
N LEU A 363 6.83 -3.30 10.99
CA LEU A 363 7.93 -2.54 10.38
C LEU A 363 7.41 -1.27 9.70
N ASN A 364 6.23 -1.33 9.07
CA ASN A 364 5.59 -0.17 8.47
C ASN A 364 5.29 0.90 9.54
N GLU A 365 4.61 0.50 10.61
CA GLU A 365 4.24 1.38 11.72
C GLU A 365 5.47 1.85 12.48
N GLY A 366 6.41 0.96 12.78
CA GLY A 366 7.65 1.32 13.47
C GLY A 366 8.52 2.30 12.69
N LEU A 367 8.61 2.18 11.35
CA LEU A 367 9.31 3.16 10.51
C LEU A 367 8.59 4.51 10.49
N ALA A 368 7.25 4.51 10.40
CA ALA A 368 6.46 5.73 10.45
C ALA A 368 6.67 6.47 11.78
N MET A 369 6.71 5.73 12.88
CA MET A 369 6.99 6.24 14.22
C MET A 369 8.42 6.78 14.37
N GLN A 370 9.43 6.01 13.96
CA GLN A 370 10.85 6.42 14.08
C GLN A 370 11.22 7.63 13.20
N LEU A 371 10.46 7.88 12.13
CA LEU A 371 10.71 8.95 11.17
C LEU A 371 9.76 10.15 11.33
N ALA A 372 8.76 10.04 12.21
CA ALA A 372 7.85 11.12 12.57
C ALA A 372 8.55 12.31 13.26
N GLY A 373 9.76 12.13 13.79
CA GLY A 373 10.55 13.18 14.43
C GLY A 373 10.50 13.09 15.95
N ASP A 374 9.55 13.80 16.58
CA ASP A 374 9.43 13.83 18.05
C ASP A 374 8.91 12.49 18.61
N ALA A 375 9.32 12.15 19.84
CA ALA A 375 8.86 10.95 20.55
C ALA A 375 7.37 11.05 20.91
N TRP A 376 6.72 9.90 21.04
CA TRP A 376 5.29 9.77 21.35
C TRP A 376 5.12 9.44 22.85
N PRO A 377 4.81 10.43 23.73
CA PRO A 377 4.88 10.25 25.18
C PRO A 377 3.92 9.18 25.72
N GLU A 378 2.81 8.96 25.02
CA GLU A 378 1.80 7.97 25.36
C GLU A 378 2.33 6.53 25.25
N LEU A 379 3.27 6.27 24.33
CA LEU A 379 3.92 4.97 24.21
C LEU A 379 4.94 4.75 25.32
N ASP A 380 5.70 5.78 25.69
CA ASP A 380 6.62 5.70 26.82
C ASP A 380 5.86 5.36 28.12
N GLN A 381 4.67 5.95 28.29
CA GLN A 381 3.77 5.66 29.41
C GLN A 381 3.15 4.26 29.34
N ALA A 382 2.73 3.80 28.16
CA ALA A 382 2.22 2.44 27.97
C ALA A 382 3.27 1.37 28.27
N MET A 383 4.53 1.69 27.98
CA MET A 383 5.69 0.82 28.23
C MET A 383 6.19 0.84 29.68
N SER A 384 5.68 1.72 30.55
CA SER A 384 6.11 1.78 31.96
C SER A 384 5.25 0.92 32.91
N GLY A 385 4.24 0.19 32.40
CA GLY A 385 3.39 -0.73 33.16
C GLY A 385 3.78 -2.21 33.03
N ASP A 386 3.07 -3.10 33.72
CA ASP A 386 3.17 -4.55 33.48
C ASP A 386 2.44 -4.90 32.16
N PHE A 387 3.17 -5.25 31.11
CA PHE A 387 2.60 -5.76 29.86
C PHE A 387 3.32 -7.04 29.41
N THR A 388 2.61 -7.84 28.62
CA THR A 388 3.19 -9.04 27.99
C THR A 388 3.64 -8.68 26.59
N VAL A 389 4.93 -8.86 26.29
CA VAL A 389 5.48 -8.57 24.97
C VAL A 389 4.94 -9.56 23.93
N THR A 390 4.47 -9.07 22.79
CA THR A 390 4.03 -9.90 21.66
C THR A 390 5.21 -10.16 20.72
N PRO A 391 5.51 -11.42 20.36
CA PRO A 391 6.55 -11.69 19.36
C PRO A 391 6.19 -11.02 18.02
N LEU A 392 7.18 -10.41 17.37
CA LEU A 392 6.98 -9.62 16.14
C LEU A 392 6.30 -10.40 15.00
N THR A 393 6.47 -11.72 14.96
CA THR A 393 5.78 -12.61 14.01
C THR A 393 4.26 -12.51 14.08
N TYR A 394 3.70 -12.23 15.25
CA TYR A 394 2.25 -12.02 15.43
C TYR A 394 1.80 -10.59 15.08
N LEU A 395 2.74 -9.66 14.91
CA LEU A 395 2.49 -8.27 14.55
C LEU A 395 2.69 -7.98 13.04
N GLU A 396 2.93 -9.00 12.22
CA GLU A 396 3.08 -8.85 10.77
C GLU A 396 1.75 -8.63 10.04
N GLY A 397 0.65 -9.11 10.63
CA GLY A 397 -0.71 -9.04 10.07
C GLY A 397 -1.44 -7.72 10.35
N SER A 398 -2.71 -7.64 9.95
CA SER A 398 -3.54 -6.44 10.17
C SER A 398 -3.87 -6.23 11.64
N TRP A 399 -3.76 -4.97 12.09
CA TRP A 399 -4.09 -4.55 13.44
C TRP A 399 -5.52 -3.99 13.58
N GLY A 400 -6.28 -3.89 12.49
CA GLY A 400 -7.59 -3.21 12.49
C GLY A 400 -8.65 -3.84 13.41
N ALA A 401 -8.46 -5.11 13.83
CA ALA A 401 -9.35 -5.81 14.75
C ALA A 401 -8.82 -5.84 16.20
N LEU A 402 -7.66 -5.26 16.48
CA LEU A 402 -7.11 -5.24 17.83
C LEU A 402 -7.93 -4.29 18.73
N PRO A 403 -8.19 -4.69 19.99
CA PRO A 403 -8.67 -3.76 21.01
C PRO A 403 -7.69 -2.59 21.16
N ALA A 404 -8.19 -1.39 21.46
CA ALA A 404 -7.36 -0.18 21.57
C ALA A 404 -6.15 -0.35 22.50
N SER A 405 -6.32 -1.01 23.65
CA SER A 405 -5.21 -1.29 24.58
C SER A 405 -4.14 -2.19 24.01
N ALA A 406 -4.52 -3.17 23.17
CA ALA A 406 -3.56 -4.07 22.50
C ALA A 406 -2.86 -3.38 21.33
N ALA A 407 -3.58 -2.51 20.61
CA ALA A 407 -3.00 -1.70 19.54
C ALA A 407 -1.88 -0.79 20.07
N ILE A 408 -2.10 -0.10 21.20
CA ILE A 408 -1.07 0.76 21.82
C ILE A 408 0.22 -0.03 22.11
N VAL A 409 0.09 -1.24 22.66
CA VAL A 409 1.24 -2.12 22.92
C VAL A 409 1.93 -2.55 21.62
N ALA A 410 1.17 -2.92 20.59
CA ALA A 410 1.72 -3.27 19.28
C ALA A 410 2.50 -2.10 18.64
N TYR A 411 1.99 -0.87 18.74
CA TYR A 411 2.70 0.35 18.30
C TYR A 411 3.99 0.57 19.09
N ALA A 412 3.96 0.43 20.41
CA ALA A 412 5.13 0.55 21.26
C ALA A 412 6.23 -0.49 20.91
N GLU A 413 5.82 -1.75 20.73
CA GLU A 413 6.72 -2.85 20.34
C GLU A 413 7.31 -2.63 18.95
N ALA A 414 6.48 -2.28 17.97
CA ALA A 414 6.90 -1.97 16.60
C ALA A 414 7.91 -0.81 16.55
N ASN A 415 7.62 0.27 17.27
CA ASN A 415 8.49 1.43 17.39
C ASN A 415 9.84 1.04 18.01
N SER A 416 9.82 0.28 19.11
CA SER A 416 11.01 -0.21 19.81
C SER A 416 11.85 -1.16 18.95
N ALA A 417 11.23 -2.15 18.30
CA ALA A 417 11.92 -3.10 17.43
C ALA A 417 12.56 -2.41 16.23
N THR A 418 11.86 -1.42 15.67
CA THR A 418 12.38 -0.65 14.54
C THR A 418 13.52 0.28 14.98
N ARG A 419 13.42 0.91 16.16
CA ARG A 419 14.53 1.65 16.77
C ARG A 419 15.76 0.76 16.91
N TYR A 420 15.60 -0.43 17.49
CA TYR A 420 16.68 -1.41 17.64
C TYR A 420 17.32 -1.79 16.30
N LEU A 421 16.49 -2.04 15.28
CA LEU A 421 16.95 -2.31 13.92
C LEU A 421 17.78 -1.15 13.35
N ILE A 422 17.30 0.08 13.49
CA ILE A 422 17.98 1.29 12.99
C ILE A 422 19.27 1.56 13.76
N GLU A 423 19.28 1.46 15.08
CA GLU A 423 20.46 1.74 15.92
C GLU A 423 21.58 0.72 15.67
N ARG A 424 21.22 -0.56 15.50
CA ARG A 424 22.21 -1.63 15.34
C ARG A 424 22.74 -1.78 13.92
N TRP A 425 21.91 -1.56 12.90
CA TRP A 425 22.30 -1.79 11.49
C TRP A 425 22.25 -0.54 10.60
N GLY A 426 21.63 0.54 11.05
CA GLY A 426 21.50 1.79 10.30
C GLY A 426 20.46 1.74 9.16
N MET A 427 20.05 2.92 8.70
CA MET A 427 19.06 3.06 7.62
C MET A 427 19.48 2.41 6.30
N ALA A 428 20.78 2.31 6.00
CA ALA A 428 21.25 1.66 4.78
C ALA A 428 20.89 0.16 4.74
N ARG A 429 20.98 -0.55 5.89
CA ARG A 429 20.59 -1.95 5.98
C ARG A 429 19.07 -2.12 6.01
N VAL A 430 18.35 -1.17 6.61
CA VAL A 430 16.89 -1.11 6.50
C VAL A 430 16.49 -0.98 5.02
N ASP A 431 17.17 -0.14 4.25
CA ASP A 431 16.90 0.01 2.82
C ASP A 431 17.11 -1.30 2.04
N GLU A 432 18.21 -2.01 2.30
CA GLU A 432 18.47 -3.33 1.71
C GLU A 432 17.41 -4.37 2.09
N LEU A 433 16.89 -4.32 3.32
CA LEU A 433 15.79 -5.17 3.80
C LEU A 433 14.51 -4.85 3.04
N LEU A 434 14.14 -3.57 2.91
CA LEU A 434 12.96 -3.15 2.16
C LEU A 434 13.05 -3.53 0.68
N ASN A 435 14.23 -3.44 0.06
CA ASN A 435 14.47 -3.90 -1.30
C ASN A 435 14.26 -5.43 -1.45
N ALA A 436 14.69 -6.22 -0.47
CA ALA A 436 14.47 -7.66 -0.47
C ALA A 436 12.97 -8.01 -0.33
N LEU A 437 12.24 -7.32 0.55
CA LEU A 437 10.80 -7.48 0.71
C LEU A 437 10.02 -7.07 -0.54
N GLN A 438 10.39 -5.94 -1.16
CA GLN A 438 9.81 -5.51 -2.44
C GLN A 438 10.03 -6.55 -3.54
N ALA A 439 11.17 -7.23 -3.53
CA ALA A 439 11.51 -8.36 -4.39
C ALA A 439 10.87 -9.69 -3.95
N LYS A 440 9.84 -9.64 -3.09
CA LYS A 440 9.04 -10.79 -2.63
C LYS A 440 9.82 -11.82 -1.79
N SER A 441 10.97 -11.46 -1.22
CA SER A 441 11.62 -12.29 -0.20
C SER A 441 10.76 -12.37 1.06
N SER A 442 10.75 -13.51 1.75
CA SER A 442 10.13 -13.58 3.07
C SER A 442 10.89 -12.68 4.06
N LEU A 443 10.21 -12.17 5.10
CA LEU A 443 10.86 -11.35 6.13
C LEU A 443 12.00 -12.11 6.82
N ALA A 444 11.80 -13.40 7.08
CA ALA A 444 12.82 -14.25 7.69
C ALA A 444 14.08 -14.38 6.81
N ASP A 445 13.90 -14.64 5.51
CA ASP A 445 15.03 -14.72 4.57
C ASP A 445 15.70 -13.37 4.39
N ALA A 446 14.92 -12.28 4.33
CA ALA A 446 15.44 -10.94 4.20
C ALA A 446 16.28 -10.54 5.42
N ILE A 447 15.81 -10.81 6.64
CA ILE A 447 16.56 -10.60 7.88
C ILE A 447 17.83 -11.45 7.90
N GLN A 448 17.73 -12.75 7.58
CA GLN A 448 18.87 -13.66 7.55
C GLN A 448 19.95 -13.18 6.56
N ASN A 449 19.55 -12.82 5.35
CA ASN A 449 20.48 -12.47 4.28
C ASN A 449 21.07 -11.07 4.43
N LYS A 450 20.30 -10.10 4.97
CA LYS A 450 20.74 -8.69 5.07
C LYS A 450 21.38 -8.37 6.41
N LEU A 451 20.93 -9.01 7.49
CA LEU A 451 21.38 -8.73 8.85
C LEU A 451 22.31 -9.81 9.42
N SER A 452 22.45 -10.96 8.72
CA SER A 452 23.28 -12.09 9.14
C SER A 452 22.88 -12.70 10.50
N VAL A 453 21.61 -12.55 10.88
CA VAL A 453 20.98 -13.16 12.06
C VAL A 453 19.67 -13.79 11.65
N SER A 454 19.25 -14.88 12.29
CA SER A 454 17.91 -15.41 12.05
C SER A 454 16.84 -14.47 12.61
N TYR A 455 15.61 -14.56 12.10
CA TYR A 455 14.53 -13.73 12.61
C TYR A 455 14.24 -14.00 14.10
N GLU A 456 14.34 -15.26 14.54
CA GLU A 456 14.24 -15.62 15.95
C GLU A 456 15.36 -14.99 16.79
N GLN A 457 16.60 -14.99 16.28
CA GLN A 457 17.73 -14.34 16.94
C GLN A 457 17.53 -12.82 17.02
N PHE A 458 17.03 -12.19 15.95
CA PHE A 458 16.68 -10.77 15.95
C PHE A 458 15.64 -10.46 17.04
N ASN A 459 14.52 -11.22 17.07
CA ASN A 459 13.46 -11.03 18.06
C ASN A 459 13.99 -11.17 19.48
N ARG A 460 14.78 -12.21 19.76
CA ARG A 460 15.37 -12.42 21.10
C ARG A 460 16.33 -11.29 21.50
N GLN A 461 17.24 -10.89 20.62
CA GLN A 461 18.21 -9.84 20.93
C GLN A 461 17.56 -8.46 21.09
N TRP A 462 16.47 -8.19 20.35
CA TRP A 462 15.65 -7.01 20.57
C TRP A 462 14.98 -7.05 21.94
N LEU A 463 14.32 -8.17 22.31
CA LEU A 463 13.69 -8.33 23.62
C LEU A 463 14.68 -8.12 24.78
N GLU A 464 15.88 -8.71 24.68
CA GLU A 464 16.94 -8.50 25.67
C GLU A 464 17.35 -7.02 25.79
N SER A 465 17.42 -6.28 24.67
CA SER A 465 17.72 -4.85 24.69
C SER A 465 16.57 -4.02 25.27
N PHE A 466 15.34 -4.47 25.04
CA PHE A 466 14.13 -3.81 25.49
C PHE A 466 13.94 -3.94 27.00
N GLU A 467 14.20 -5.11 27.57
CA GLU A 467 14.15 -5.35 29.02
C GLU A 467 15.30 -4.68 29.79
N ALA A 468 16.41 -4.37 29.11
CA ALA A 468 17.57 -3.71 29.71
C ALA A 468 17.51 -2.17 29.69
N SER A 469 16.55 -1.60 28.95
CA SER A 469 16.29 -0.15 28.82
C SER A 469 15.34 0.34 29.91
#